data_AF-A0A1F8S2A4-F1
#
_entry.id   AF-A0A1F8S2A4-F1
#
_cell.length_a   1.000
_cell.length_b   1.000
_cell.length_c   1.000
_cell.angle_alpha   90.00
_cell.angle_beta   90.00
_cell.angle_gamma   90.00
#
_symmetry.space_group_name_H-M   'P 1'
#
loop_
_entity.id
_entity.type
_entity.pdbx_description
1 polymer ?
#
loop_
_entity_poly.entity_id
_entity_poly.type
_entity_poly.pdbx_seq_one_letter_code
_entity_poly.pdbx_strand_id
1 'polypeptide(L)'
;MILWLAVRLLDGADPRLWPVLGLVAGIGLENKHLVAFLGAGLAVGLVLARRWDVVRSPWAWSALAIAALLWLPNLAWQAANDWPQLEMAQRLAARIAAERDSFAVEVLLLGGSLLAFVPVLGAGRLLLAADAWPWRAIGWAAVVVVAIVLVTNGKSYYMFGALAPLAASGAVLLDRWISRGRTPVRGALVGVVAAISLAIMAVLTLPIVPAGSLASTPVAEVYGEAGEQIGWPELVAEVTRVVDELTPAERAGAVIVTANYGEAGALELLGDGLPPVYSGHNGYWAWGPPADGRTVAILVAGMGWQAAALGDCTTEGHVDNGLGVDNDEQGTLVRVCRRVPASWADAWRLYRHLD
;
A
#
# COMPACT_ATOMS: atom_id res chain seq x y z
N MET A 1 0.19 -15.15 -9.25
CA MET A 1 0.14 -16.64 -9.19
C MET A 1 -1.29 -17.18 -9.05
N ILE A 2 -2.09 -16.75 -8.06
CA ILE A 2 -3.49 -17.22 -7.86
C ILE A 2 -4.32 -17.15 -9.15
N LEU A 3 -4.40 -15.97 -9.77
CA LEU A 3 -5.17 -15.76 -11.01
C LEU A 3 -4.64 -16.58 -12.18
N TRP A 4 -3.34 -16.82 -12.27
CA TRP A 4 -2.75 -17.67 -13.30
C TRP A 4 -3.16 -19.14 -13.12
N LEU A 5 -3.11 -19.67 -11.90
CA LEU A 5 -3.63 -21.01 -11.58
C LEU A 5 -5.12 -21.11 -11.86
N ALA A 6 -5.90 -20.08 -11.50
CA ALA A 6 -7.33 -20.03 -11.76
C ALA A 6 -7.63 -20.08 -13.27
N VAL A 7 -6.91 -19.33 -14.11
CA VAL A 7 -7.04 -19.40 -15.58
C VAL A 7 -6.82 -20.83 -16.07
N ARG A 8 -5.75 -21.49 -15.65
CA ARG A 8 -5.43 -22.86 -16.07
C ARG A 8 -6.48 -23.88 -15.62
N LEU A 9 -6.90 -23.81 -14.35
CA LEU A 9 -7.92 -24.70 -13.79
C LEU A 9 -9.26 -24.52 -14.49
N LEU A 10 -9.64 -23.28 -14.80
CA LEU A 10 -10.89 -22.98 -15.51
C LEU A 10 -10.86 -23.43 -16.98
N ASP A 11 -9.66 -23.55 -17.56
CA ASP A 11 -9.39 -24.07 -18.92
C ASP A 11 -9.21 -25.60 -18.96
N GLY A 12 -9.43 -26.30 -17.83
CA GLY A 12 -9.40 -27.76 -17.78
C GLY A 12 -8.05 -28.40 -17.47
N ALA A 13 -7.12 -27.65 -16.85
CA ALA A 13 -5.90 -28.24 -16.30
C ALA A 13 -6.17 -29.29 -15.21
N ASP A 14 -5.14 -30.06 -14.85
CA ASP A 14 -5.23 -31.11 -13.81
C ASP A 14 -5.84 -30.57 -12.50
N PRO A 15 -6.97 -31.14 -12.02
CA PRO A 15 -7.60 -30.74 -10.77
C PRO A 15 -6.69 -30.80 -9.54
N ARG A 16 -5.58 -31.55 -9.57
CA ARG A 16 -4.57 -31.57 -8.51
C ARG A 16 -3.87 -30.22 -8.30
N LEU A 17 -4.05 -29.27 -9.21
CA LEU A 17 -3.57 -27.89 -9.04
C LEU A 17 -4.45 -27.06 -8.07
N TRP A 18 -5.66 -27.51 -7.72
CA TRP A 18 -6.50 -26.80 -6.75
C TRP A 18 -5.86 -26.71 -5.36
N PRO A 19 -5.31 -27.79 -4.76
CA PRO A 19 -4.52 -27.70 -3.53
C PRO A 19 -3.38 -26.66 -3.60
N VAL A 20 -2.69 -26.58 -4.75
CA VAL A 20 -1.62 -25.59 -4.96
C VAL A 20 -2.19 -24.17 -4.98
N LEU A 21 -3.34 -23.95 -5.62
CA LEU A 21 -4.05 -22.66 -5.55
C LEU A 21 -4.40 -22.31 -4.11
N GLY A 22 -4.89 -23.26 -3.32
CA GLY A 22 -5.17 -23.10 -1.89
C GLY A 22 -3.94 -22.74 -1.07
N LEU A 23 -2.82 -23.43 -1.29
CA LEU A 23 -1.54 -23.13 -0.64
C LEU A 23 -1.08 -21.70 -0.92
N VAL A 24 -1.09 -21.30 -2.19
CA VAL A 24 -0.67 -19.96 -2.60
C VAL A 24 -1.62 -18.89 -2.06
N ALA A 25 -2.93 -19.16 -2.06
CA ALA A 25 -3.91 -18.25 -1.48
C ALA A 25 -3.76 -18.12 0.03
N GLY A 26 -3.54 -19.23 0.75
CA GLY A 26 -3.28 -19.25 2.19
C GLY A 26 -2.04 -18.46 2.59
N ILE A 27 -0.90 -18.72 1.93
CA ILE A 27 0.33 -17.91 2.14
C ILE A 27 0.08 -16.45 1.78
N GLY A 28 -0.69 -16.18 0.72
CA GLY A 28 -1.08 -14.84 0.32
C GLY A 28 -1.91 -14.12 1.39
N LEU A 29 -2.81 -14.84 2.08
CA LEU A 29 -3.66 -14.30 3.15
C LEU A 29 -2.87 -13.95 4.40
N GLU A 30 -1.79 -14.67 4.69
CA GLU A 30 -0.84 -14.30 5.77
C GLU A 30 -0.11 -12.98 5.50
N ASN A 31 0.04 -12.60 4.22
CA ASN A 31 0.65 -11.32 3.83
C ASN A 31 -0.38 -10.20 3.64
N LYS A 32 -1.48 -10.47 2.92
CA LYS A 32 -2.48 -9.46 2.54
C LYS A 32 -3.90 -10.03 2.52
N HIS A 33 -4.77 -9.41 3.30
CA HIS A 33 -6.20 -9.72 3.37
C HIS A 33 -6.96 -9.48 2.05
N LEU A 34 -6.39 -8.71 1.10
CA LEU A 34 -6.94 -8.52 -0.25
C LEU A 34 -7.12 -9.83 -1.03
N VAL A 35 -6.37 -10.89 -0.68
CA VAL A 35 -6.57 -12.22 -1.27
C VAL A 35 -7.96 -12.77 -0.92
N ALA A 36 -8.53 -12.41 0.23
CA ALA A 36 -9.90 -12.79 0.59
C ALA A 36 -10.93 -12.11 -0.32
N PHE A 37 -10.72 -10.84 -0.68
CA PHE A 37 -11.59 -10.12 -1.63
C PHE A 37 -11.54 -10.76 -3.02
N LEU A 38 -10.35 -11.15 -3.48
CA LEU A 38 -10.20 -11.90 -4.72
C LEU A 38 -10.90 -13.27 -4.62
N GLY A 39 -10.75 -13.99 -3.52
CA GLY A 39 -11.40 -15.27 -3.28
C GLY A 39 -12.93 -15.17 -3.29
N ALA A 40 -13.48 -14.16 -2.60
CA ALA A 40 -14.91 -13.85 -2.62
C ALA A 40 -15.39 -13.49 -4.04
N GLY A 41 -14.64 -12.67 -4.75
CA GLY A 41 -14.92 -12.33 -6.15
C GLY A 41 -14.94 -13.55 -7.07
N LEU A 42 -13.97 -14.45 -6.92
CA LEU A 42 -13.93 -15.70 -7.68
C LEU A 42 -15.10 -16.62 -7.33
N ALA A 43 -15.45 -16.75 -6.04
CA ALA A 43 -16.60 -17.55 -5.62
C ALA A 43 -17.91 -17.03 -6.23
N VAL A 44 -18.17 -15.72 -6.13
CA VAL A 44 -19.33 -15.06 -6.75
C VAL A 44 -19.27 -15.25 -8.28
N GLY A 45 -18.10 -15.04 -8.88
CA GLY A 45 -17.90 -15.19 -10.32
C GLY A 45 -18.16 -16.61 -10.83
N LEU A 46 -17.78 -17.65 -10.08
CA LEU A 46 -18.06 -19.04 -10.42
C LEU A 46 -19.57 -19.33 -10.43
N VAL A 47 -20.31 -18.78 -9.46
CA VAL A 47 -21.78 -18.89 -9.38
C VAL A 47 -22.44 -18.14 -10.53
N LEU A 48 -22.07 -16.87 -10.77
CA LEU A 48 -22.62 -16.05 -11.86
C LEU A 48 -22.28 -16.61 -13.25
N ALA A 49 -21.10 -17.21 -13.42
CA ALA A 49 -20.69 -17.91 -14.63
C ALA A 49 -21.24 -19.34 -14.71
N ARG A 50 -22.02 -19.79 -13.73
CA ARG A 50 -22.65 -21.12 -13.68
C ARG A 50 -21.65 -22.29 -13.82
N ARG A 51 -20.43 -22.12 -13.31
CA ARG A 51 -19.36 -23.14 -13.29
C ARG A 51 -19.59 -24.20 -12.20
N TRP A 52 -20.71 -24.90 -12.31
CA TRP A 52 -21.11 -25.94 -11.33
C TRP A 52 -20.16 -27.13 -11.29
N ASP A 53 -19.41 -27.36 -12.38
CA ASP A 53 -18.31 -28.31 -12.46
C ASP A 53 -17.22 -27.99 -11.42
N VAL A 54 -16.92 -26.71 -11.21
CA VAL A 54 -15.96 -26.27 -10.20
C VAL A 54 -16.59 -26.27 -8.80
N VAL A 55 -17.80 -25.72 -8.65
CA VAL A 55 -18.47 -25.61 -7.34
C VAL A 55 -18.72 -26.97 -6.68
N ARG A 56 -18.95 -28.02 -7.48
CA ARG A 56 -19.16 -29.39 -6.99
C ARG A 56 -17.87 -30.20 -6.90
N SER A 57 -16.73 -29.65 -7.31
CA SER A 57 -15.46 -30.37 -7.33
C SER A 57 -14.86 -30.47 -5.92
N PRO A 58 -14.56 -31.67 -5.41
CA PRO A 58 -13.89 -31.83 -4.12
C PRO A 58 -12.48 -31.19 -4.13
N TRP A 59 -11.83 -31.12 -5.29
CA TRP A 59 -10.56 -30.44 -5.44
C TRP A 59 -10.69 -28.93 -5.18
N ALA A 60 -11.74 -28.28 -5.70
CA ALA A 60 -11.96 -26.86 -5.44
C ALA A 60 -12.18 -26.58 -3.94
N TRP A 61 -12.92 -27.45 -3.24
CA TRP A 61 -13.09 -27.37 -1.79
C TRP A 61 -11.78 -27.61 -1.04
N SER A 62 -10.89 -28.48 -1.53
CA SER A 62 -9.56 -28.66 -0.93
C SER A 62 -8.73 -27.37 -0.98
N ALA A 63 -8.85 -26.57 -2.05
CA ALA A 63 -8.17 -25.28 -2.14
C ALA A 63 -8.65 -24.30 -1.06
N LEU A 64 -9.98 -24.22 -0.87
CA LEU A 64 -10.58 -23.39 0.17
C LEU A 64 -10.16 -23.85 1.57
N ALA A 65 -10.21 -25.16 1.83
CA ALA A 65 -9.84 -25.73 3.12
C ALA A 65 -8.36 -25.47 3.45
N ILE A 66 -7.45 -25.66 2.49
CA ILE A 66 -6.02 -25.38 2.67
C ILE A 66 -5.79 -23.88 2.92
N ALA A 67 -6.40 -23.00 2.12
CA ALA A 67 -6.26 -21.56 2.29
C ALA A 67 -6.78 -21.10 3.67
N ALA A 68 -7.94 -21.60 4.09
CA ALA A 68 -8.52 -21.27 5.39
C ALA A 68 -7.70 -21.82 6.56
N LEU A 69 -7.18 -23.05 6.45
CA LEU A 69 -6.31 -23.63 7.48
C LEU A 69 -5.02 -22.83 7.65
N LEU A 70 -4.42 -22.41 6.54
CA LEU A 70 -3.20 -21.60 6.56
C LEU A 70 -3.45 -20.19 7.08
N TRP A 71 -4.62 -19.61 6.81
CA TRP A 71 -5.02 -18.27 7.26
C TRP A 71 -5.51 -18.22 8.73
N LEU A 72 -5.85 -19.38 9.30
CA LEU A 72 -6.42 -19.48 10.64
C LEU A 72 -5.53 -18.86 11.74
N PRO A 73 -4.19 -19.05 11.75
CA PRO A 73 -3.33 -18.42 12.75
C PRO A 73 -3.41 -16.89 12.71
N ASN A 74 -3.48 -16.28 11.52
CA ASN A 74 -3.66 -14.84 11.38
C ASN A 74 -5.00 -14.38 11.95
N LEU A 75 -6.09 -15.07 11.62
CA LEU A 75 -7.42 -14.75 12.13
C LEU A 75 -7.49 -14.88 13.65
N ALA A 76 -6.87 -15.91 14.22
CA ALA A 76 -6.78 -16.09 15.67
C ALA A 76 -5.98 -14.96 16.32
N TRP A 77 -4.87 -14.55 15.70
CA TRP A 77 -4.07 -13.41 16.18
C TRP A 77 -4.84 -12.09 16.09
N GLN A 78 -5.52 -11.81 14.97
CA GLN A 78 -6.36 -10.62 14.81
C GLN A 78 -7.43 -10.56 15.90
N ALA A 79 -8.15 -11.67 16.12
CA ALA A 79 -9.19 -11.75 17.15
C ALA A 79 -8.63 -11.56 18.57
N ALA A 80 -7.43 -12.08 18.86
CA ALA A 80 -6.76 -11.91 20.15
C ALA A 80 -6.19 -10.49 20.39
N ASN A 81 -6.11 -9.65 19.34
CA ASN A 81 -5.55 -8.30 19.39
C ASN A 81 -6.57 -7.21 18.99
N ASP A 82 -7.87 -7.48 19.12
CA ASP A 82 -8.96 -6.53 18.84
C ASP A 82 -9.09 -6.08 17.37
N TRP A 83 -8.69 -6.93 16.41
CA TRP A 83 -8.81 -6.69 14.96
C TRP A 83 -8.11 -5.42 14.46
N PRO A 84 -6.79 -5.26 14.68
CA PRO A 84 -6.06 -4.05 14.29
C PRO A 84 -6.17 -3.75 12.78
N GLN A 85 -6.27 -4.79 11.94
CA GLN A 85 -6.46 -4.60 10.50
C GLN A 85 -7.80 -3.94 10.16
N LEU A 86 -8.87 -4.26 10.90
CA LEU A 86 -10.18 -3.66 10.69
C LEU A 86 -10.20 -2.20 11.17
N GLU A 87 -9.58 -1.92 12.32
CA GLU A 87 -9.42 -0.56 12.83
C GLU A 87 -8.67 0.33 11.83
N MET A 88 -7.53 -0.16 11.31
CA MET A 88 -6.75 0.55 10.30
C MET A 88 -7.55 0.76 9.00
N ALA A 89 -8.30 -0.26 8.56
CA ALA A 89 -9.13 -0.14 7.37
C ALA A 89 -10.22 0.93 7.53
N GLN A 90 -10.83 1.06 8.71
CA GLN A 90 -11.84 2.09 8.99
C GLN A 90 -11.25 3.51 9.01
N ARG A 91 -10.08 3.69 9.62
CA ARG A 91 -9.36 4.99 9.63
C ARG A 91 -8.98 5.42 8.23
N LEU A 92 -8.42 4.50 7.47
CA LEU A 92 -7.99 4.76 6.10
C LEU A 92 -9.18 5.03 5.17
N ALA A 93 -10.30 4.31 5.34
CA ALA A 93 -11.52 4.53 4.57
C ALA A 93 -12.07 5.96 4.74
N ALA A 94 -11.94 6.56 5.93
CA ALA A 94 -12.36 7.93 6.17
C ALA A 94 -11.48 8.96 5.43
N ARG A 95 -10.16 8.74 5.41
CA ARG A 95 -9.21 9.58 4.66
C ARG A 95 -9.46 9.49 3.15
N ILE A 96 -9.55 8.27 2.62
CA ILE A 96 -9.78 8.03 1.18
C ILE A 96 -11.12 8.56 0.71
N ALA A 97 -12.16 8.51 1.56
CA ALA A 97 -13.45 9.08 1.22
C ALA A 97 -13.37 10.58 0.89
N ALA A 98 -12.44 11.32 1.52
CA ALA A 98 -12.21 12.74 1.26
C ALA A 98 -11.44 12.99 -0.05
N GLU A 99 -10.64 12.03 -0.51
CA GLU A 99 -9.78 12.12 -1.71
C GLU A 99 -10.40 11.43 -2.94
N ARG A 100 -11.71 11.15 -2.91
CA ARG A 100 -12.39 10.31 -3.91
C ARG A 100 -12.31 10.82 -5.36
N ASP A 101 -12.08 12.11 -5.55
CA ASP A 101 -12.06 12.76 -6.86
C ASP A 101 -10.87 12.31 -7.73
N SER A 102 -9.76 11.85 -7.13
CA SER A 102 -8.58 11.35 -7.85
C SER A 102 -8.74 9.90 -8.33
N PHE A 103 -9.72 9.13 -7.82
CA PHE A 103 -9.82 7.68 -8.03
C PHE A 103 -9.82 7.28 -9.51
N ALA A 104 -10.52 8.04 -10.37
CA ALA A 104 -10.58 7.76 -11.80
C ALA A 104 -9.21 7.96 -12.49
N VAL A 105 -8.47 8.99 -12.08
CA VAL A 105 -7.12 9.28 -12.59
C VAL A 105 -6.16 8.19 -12.12
N GLU A 106 -6.24 7.78 -10.87
CA GLU A 106 -5.41 6.69 -10.33
C GLU A 106 -5.67 5.37 -11.06
N VAL A 107 -6.94 5.01 -11.30
CA VAL A 107 -7.29 3.81 -12.07
C VAL A 107 -6.80 3.89 -13.52
N LEU A 108 -6.84 5.08 -14.14
CA LEU A 108 -6.26 5.30 -15.47
C LEU A 108 -4.75 5.05 -15.45
N LEU A 109 -4.02 5.61 -14.49
CA LEU A 109 -2.57 5.43 -14.34
C LEU A 109 -2.22 3.96 -14.06
N LEU A 110 -2.91 3.31 -13.12
CA LEU A 110 -2.76 1.88 -12.79
C LEU A 110 -3.07 0.97 -13.99
N GLY A 111 -4.01 1.38 -14.85
CA GLY A 111 -4.37 0.69 -16.09
C GLY A 111 -3.33 0.83 -17.22
N GLY A 112 -2.27 1.61 -17.03
CA GLY A 112 -1.25 1.88 -18.04
C GLY A 112 -1.48 3.19 -18.82
N SER A 113 -2.05 4.20 -18.17
CA SER A 113 -2.29 5.53 -18.76
C SER A 113 -3.17 5.44 -20.03
N LEU A 114 -2.65 5.80 -21.20
CA LEU A 114 -3.40 5.74 -22.46
C LEU A 114 -3.77 4.31 -22.86
N LEU A 115 -3.12 3.28 -22.29
CA LEU A 115 -3.48 1.87 -22.48
C LEU A 115 -4.55 1.35 -21.52
N ALA A 116 -5.09 2.18 -20.62
CA ALA A 116 -6.12 1.76 -19.66
C ALA A 116 -7.40 1.22 -20.32
N PHE A 117 -7.65 1.50 -21.61
CA PHE A 117 -8.74 0.87 -22.34
C PHE A 117 -8.53 -0.64 -22.55
N VAL A 118 -7.29 -1.13 -22.53
CA VAL A 118 -6.98 -2.56 -22.74
C VAL A 118 -7.59 -3.44 -21.65
N PRO A 119 -7.38 -3.22 -20.34
CA PRO A 119 -8.07 -3.98 -19.32
C PRO A 119 -9.60 -3.81 -19.38
N VAL A 120 -10.13 -2.65 -19.79
CA VAL A 120 -11.58 -2.45 -19.99
C VAL A 120 -12.11 -3.36 -21.12
N LEU A 121 -11.43 -3.41 -22.26
CA LEU A 121 -11.75 -4.34 -23.36
C LEU A 121 -11.69 -5.80 -22.88
N GLY A 122 -10.70 -6.13 -22.07
CA GLY A 122 -10.53 -7.46 -21.50
C GLY A 122 -11.64 -7.86 -20.53
N ALA A 123 -12.11 -6.93 -19.71
CA ALA A 123 -13.29 -7.12 -18.86
C ALA A 123 -14.53 -7.39 -19.72
N GLY A 124 -14.76 -6.57 -20.75
CA GLY A 124 -15.85 -6.78 -21.72
C GLY A 124 -15.78 -8.15 -22.39
N ARG A 125 -14.59 -8.58 -22.84
CA ARG A 125 -14.38 -9.91 -23.40
C ARG A 125 -14.69 -11.02 -22.41
N LEU A 126 -14.13 -10.95 -21.20
CA LEU A 126 -14.34 -11.99 -20.18
C LEU A 126 -15.80 -12.08 -19.77
N LEU A 127 -16.56 -10.98 -19.75
CA LEU A 127 -17.96 -10.98 -19.33
C LEU A 127 -18.93 -11.34 -20.46
N LEU A 128 -18.61 -11.03 -21.72
CA LEU A 128 -19.59 -11.06 -22.81
C LEU A 128 -19.24 -12.05 -23.93
N ALA A 129 -17.96 -12.32 -24.19
CA ALA A 129 -17.55 -13.13 -25.34
C ALA A 129 -17.77 -14.63 -25.10
N ALA A 130 -18.36 -15.32 -26.08
CA ALA A 130 -18.61 -16.75 -26.01
C ALA A 130 -17.31 -17.57 -25.93
N ASP A 131 -16.26 -17.16 -26.66
CA ASP A 131 -14.96 -17.82 -26.64
C ASP A 131 -14.17 -17.61 -25.34
N ALA A 132 -14.62 -16.68 -24.47
CA ALA A 132 -14.07 -16.46 -23.14
C ALA A 132 -14.90 -17.11 -22.02
N TRP A 133 -15.92 -17.91 -22.37
CA TRP A 133 -16.83 -18.55 -21.42
C TRP A 133 -16.12 -19.26 -20.24
N PRO A 134 -15.04 -20.06 -20.45
CA PRO A 134 -14.36 -20.73 -19.35
C PRO A 134 -13.87 -19.76 -18.27
N TRP A 135 -13.46 -18.55 -18.65
CA TRP A 135 -12.84 -17.55 -17.77
C TRP A 135 -13.80 -16.45 -17.30
N ARG A 136 -15.10 -16.55 -17.60
CA ARG A 136 -16.12 -15.57 -17.16
C ARG A 136 -16.10 -15.29 -15.67
N ALA A 137 -15.77 -16.30 -14.86
CA ALA A 137 -15.64 -16.15 -13.41
C ALA A 137 -14.58 -15.10 -13.02
N ILE A 138 -13.50 -14.96 -13.80
CA ILE A 138 -12.44 -13.97 -13.56
C ILE A 138 -12.94 -12.55 -13.88
N GLY A 139 -13.72 -12.39 -14.96
CA GLY A 139 -14.36 -11.11 -15.27
C GLY A 139 -15.28 -10.64 -14.15
N TRP A 140 -16.12 -11.54 -13.63
CA TRP A 140 -16.98 -11.24 -12.49
C TRP A 140 -16.20 -10.99 -11.19
N ALA A 141 -15.11 -11.73 -10.95
CA ALA A 141 -14.25 -11.49 -9.81
C ALA A 141 -13.67 -10.08 -9.82
N ALA A 142 -13.24 -9.57 -10.99
CA ALA A 142 -12.79 -8.20 -11.12
C ALA A 142 -13.89 -7.18 -10.80
N VAL A 143 -15.12 -7.39 -11.29
CA VAL A 143 -16.28 -6.53 -10.96
C VAL A 143 -16.54 -6.52 -9.46
N VAL A 144 -16.52 -7.67 -8.81
CA VAL A 144 -16.75 -7.78 -7.36
C VAL A 144 -15.62 -7.11 -6.58
N VAL A 145 -14.35 -7.29 -6.95
CA VAL A 145 -13.22 -6.62 -6.30
C VAL A 145 -13.33 -5.11 -6.42
N VAL A 146 -13.65 -4.60 -7.63
CA VAL A 146 -13.88 -3.15 -7.83
C VAL A 146 -15.04 -2.67 -6.97
N ALA A 147 -16.17 -3.39 -6.94
CA ALA A 147 -17.31 -3.04 -6.11
C ALA A 147 -16.96 -3.01 -4.62
N ILE A 148 -16.19 -3.98 -4.11
CA ILE A 148 -15.70 -3.98 -2.72
C ILE A 148 -14.87 -2.73 -2.46
N VAL A 149 -13.86 -2.45 -3.30
CA VAL A 149 -12.98 -1.27 -3.13
C VAL A 149 -13.77 0.05 -3.15
N LEU A 150 -14.79 0.15 -4.01
CA LEU A 150 -15.67 1.31 -4.06
C LEU A 150 -16.53 1.44 -2.79
N VAL A 151 -17.16 0.36 -2.34
CA VAL A 151 -18.04 0.36 -1.17
C VAL A 151 -17.27 0.58 0.13
N THR A 152 -16.06 0.05 0.25
CA THR A 152 -15.26 0.13 1.47
C THR A 152 -14.32 1.34 1.52
N ASN A 153 -14.35 2.23 0.53
CA ASN A 153 -13.36 3.31 0.39
C ASN A 153 -11.92 2.80 0.47
N GLY A 154 -11.64 1.69 -0.21
CA GLY A 154 -10.28 1.15 -0.34
C GLY A 154 -9.44 1.97 -1.32
N LYS A 155 -8.11 1.90 -1.16
CA LYS A 155 -7.18 2.54 -2.10
C LYS A 155 -7.33 1.96 -3.50
N SER A 156 -7.21 2.79 -4.53
CA SER A 156 -7.35 2.39 -5.94
C SER A 156 -6.48 1.18 -6.29
N TYR A 157 -5.24 1.13 -5.81
CA TYR A 157 -4.31 0.04 -6.09
C TYR A 157 -4.71 -1.31 -5.50
N TYR A 158 -5.73 -1.40 -4.63
CA TYR A 158 -6.24 -2.68 -4.13
C TYR A 158 -6.82 -3.56 -5.25
N MET A 159 -7.25 -2.96 -6.38
CA MET A 159 -7.70 -3.70 -7.56
C MET A 159 -6.57 -4.10 -8.52
N PHE A 160 -5.31 -3.71 -8.26
CA PHE A 160 -4.17 -3.91 -9.17
C PHE A 160 -4.00 -5.38 -9.58
N GLY A 161 -4.18 -6.31 -8.64
CA GLY A 161 -4.08 -7.74 -8.92
C GLY A 161 -5.07 -8.22 -9.99
N ALA A 162 -6.25 -7.61 -10.08
CA ALA A 162 -7.27 -7.96 -11.07
C ALA A 162 -6.95 -7.39 -12.47
N LEU A 163 -6.13 -6.32 -12.57
CA LEU A 163 -5.82 -5.69 -13.86
C LEU A 163 -5.02 -6.62 -14.79
N ALA A 164 -4.16 -7.48 -14.26
CA ALA A 164 -3.32 -8.37 -15.08
C ALA A 164 -4.12 -9.32 -16.00
N PRO A 165 -5.07 -10.16 -15.53
CA PRO A 165 -5.87 -11.00 -16.42
C PRO A 165 -6.82 -10.19 -17.33
N LEU A 166 -7.29 -9.02 -16.88
CA LEU A 166 -8.06 -8.12 -17.72
C LEU A 166 -7.21 -7.61 -18.89
N ALA A 167 -6.02 -7.08 -18.61
CA ALA A 167 -5.10 -6.60 -19.64
C ALA A 167 -4.71 -7.73 -20.61
N ALA A 168 -4.42 -8.93 -20.11
CA ALA A 168 -4.13 -10.10 -20.95
C ALA A 168 -5.30 -10.46 -21.89
N SER A 169 -6.53 -10.46 -21.38
CA SER A 169 -7.74 -10.70 -22.19
C SER A 169 -7.96 -9.59 -23.22
N GLY A 170 -7.74 -8.33 -22.84
CA GLY A 170 -7.87 -7.18 -23.73
C GLY A 170 -6.83 -7.17 -24.85
N ALA A 171 -5.60 -7.59 -24.54
CA ALA A 171 -4.52 -7.72 -25.51
C ALA A 171 -4.88 -8.70 -26.64
N VAL A 172 -5.63 -9.76 -26.37
CA VAL A 172 -6.15 -10.68 -27.41
C VAL A 172 -7.09 -9.96 -28.38
N LEU A 173 -7.95 -9.06 -27.89
CA LEU A 173 -8.81 -8.26 -28.77
C LEU A 173 -8.01 -7.25 -29.59
N LEU A 174 -7.03 -6.61 -28.95
CA LEU A 174 -6.15 -5.64 -29.59
C LEU A 174 -5.33 -6.30 -30.71
N ASP A 175 -4.73 -7.46 -30.44
CA ASP A 175 -3.97 -8.25 -31.41
C ASP A 175 -4.83 -8.67 -32.62
N ARG A 176 -6.05 -9.17 -32.37
CA ARG A 176 -7.01 -9.49 -33.43
C ARG A 176 -7.36 -8.25 -34.27
N TRP A 177 -7.51 -7.08 -33.66
CA TRP A 177 -7.79 -5.84 -34.38
C TRP A 177 -6.60 -5.39 -35.24
N ILE A 178 -5.38 -5.45 -34.71
CA ILE A 178 -4.16 -5.15 -35.47
C ILE A 178 -4.05 -6.08 -36.69
N SER A 179 -4.30 -7.38 -36.49
CA SER A 179 -4.17 -8.42 -37.52
C SER A 179 -5.28 -8.42 -38.58
N ARG A 180 -6.41 -7.74 -38.35
CA ARG A 180 -7.57 -7.66 -39.28
C ARG A 180 -7.36 -6.73 -40.49
N GLY A 181 -6.17 -6.17 -40.68
CA GLY A 181 -5.81 -5.35 -41.85
C GLY A 181 -5.16 -4.02 -41.49
N ARG A 182 -4.30 -3.52 -42.38
CA ARG A 182 -3.39 -2.37 -42.14
C ARG A 182 -2.47 -2.60 -40.93
N THR A 183 -2.04 -3.84 -40.71
CA THR A 183 -1.14 -4.29 -39.64
C THR A 183 0.02 -3.31 -39.37
N PRO A 184 0.78 -2.82 -40.36
CA PRO A 184 1.87 -1.89 -40.07
C PRO A 184 1.38 -0.55 -39.49
N VAL A 185 0.24 -0.02 -39.98
CA VAL A 185 -0.32 1.26 -39.50
C VAL A 185 -0.92 1.10 -38.10
N ARG A 186 -1.72 0.04 -37.88
CA ARG A 186 -2.35 -0.23 -36.58
C ARG A 186 -1.33 -0.60 -35.53
N GLY A 187 -0.33 -1.41 -35.89
CA GLY A 187 0.80 -1.76 -35.03
C GLY A 187 1.62 -0.52 -34.66
N ALA A 188 1.91 0.36 -35.62
CA ALA A 188 2.59 1.63 -35.35
C ALA A 188 1.79 2.52 -34.39
N LEU A 189 0.46 2.66 -34.59
CA LEU A 189 -0.40 3.43 -33.69
C LEU A 189 -0.35 2.89 -32.25
N VAL A 190 -0.53 1.57 -32.07
CA VAL A 190 -0.47 0.94 -30.74
C VAL A 190 0.93 1.09 -30.13
N GLY A 191 1.98 0.93 -30.94
CA GLY A 191 3.36 1.14 -30.52
C GLY A 191 3.62 2.57 -30.03
N VAL A 192 3.09 3.58 -30.74
CA VAL A 192 3.17 4.99 -30.32
C VAL A 192 2.41 5.22 -29.02
N VAL A 193 1.18 4.72 -28.89
CA VAL A 193 0.40 4.85 -27.65
C VAL A 193 1.11 4.17 -26.47
N ALA A 194 1.71 2.99 -26.69
CA ALA A 194 2.48 2.28 -25.68
C ALA A 194 3.76 3.03 -25.31
N ALA A 195 4.47 3.61 -26.27
CA ALA A 195 5.67 4.42 -26.01
C ALA A 195 5.33 5.69 -25.22
N ILE A 196 4.24 6.38 -25.55
CA ILE A 196 3.77 7.56 -24.79
C ILE A 196 3.36 7.14 -23.38
N SER A 197 2.61 6.04 -23.23
CA SER A 197 2.21 5.53 -21.92
C SER A 197 3.42 5.15 -21.06
N LEU A 198 4.42 4.49 -21.66
CA LEU A 198 5.67 4.16 -21.00
C LEU A 198 6.43 5.43 -20.56
N ALA A 199 6.49 6.45 -21.42
CA ALA A 199 7.13 7.72 -21.07
C ALA A 199 6.42 8.42 -19.91
N ILE A 200 5.07 8.51 -19.94
CA ILE A 200 4.28 9.08 -18.85
C ILE A 200 4.53 8.32 -17.55
N MET A 201 4.40 6.99 -17.56
CA MET A 201 4.60 6.18 -16.36
C MET A 201 6.04 6.24 -15.87
N ALA A 202 7.03 6.23 -16.76
CA ALA A 202 8.44 6.34 -16.38
C ALA A 202 8.72 7.68 -15.68
N VAL A 203 8.19 8.81 -16.19
CA VAL A 203 8.35 10.13 -15.55
C VAL A 203 7.65 10.19 -14.20
N LEU A 204 6.45 9.61 -14.07
CA LEU A 204 5.68 9.68 -12.84
C LEU A 204 6.19 8.74 -11.75
N THR A 205 6.63 7.53 -12.10
CA THR A 205 6.88 6.46 -11.10
C THR A 205 8.33 6.01 -10.99
N LEU A 206 9.20 6.34 -11.95
CA LEU A 206 10.64 6.04 -11.85
C LEU A 206 11.40 7.28 -11.37
N PRO A 207 12.53 7.11 -10.66
CA PRO A 207 13.36 8.21 -10.18
C PRO A 207 14.22 8.81 -11.32
N ILE A 208 13.57 9.28 -12.39
CA ILE A 208 14.21 9.93 -13.53
C ILE A 208 14.16 11.45 -13.46
N VAL A 209 13.22 12.01 -12.68
CA VAL A 209 13.19 13.44 -12.37
C VAL A 209 14.23 13.71 -11.29
N PRO A 210 15.19 14.63 -11.51
CA PRO A 210 16.16 14.99 -10.49
C PRO A 210 15.48 15.55 -9.23
N ALA A 211 15.97 15.15 -8.05
CA ALA A 211 15.41 15.58 -6.77
C ALA A 211 15.22 17.11 -6.67
N GLY A 212 16.23 17.89 -7.06
CA GLY A 212 16.17 19.36 -6.99
C GLY A 212 15.21 20.03 -7.97
N SER A 213 14.67 19.27 -8.93
CA SER A 213 13.63 19.78 -9.83
C SER A 213 12.23 19.36 -9.39
N LEU A 214 12.10 18.38 -8.48
CA LEU A 214 10.84 17.70 -8.20
C LEU A 214 9.74 18.67 -7.75
N ALA A 215 10.08 19.61 -6.87
CA ALA A 215 9.18 20.68 -6.39
C ALA A 215 8.63 21.58 -7.51
N SER A 216 9.33 21.67 -8.64
CA SER A 216 8.89 22.48 -9.80
C SER A 216 8.06 21.69 -10.82
N THR A 217 7.75 20.43 -10.53
CA THR A 217 7.02 19.52 -11.43
C THR A 217 5.74 19.00 -10.78
N PRO A 218 4.73 18.60 -11.57
CA PRO A 218 3.51 18.01 -11.02
C PRO A 218 3.70 16.55 -10.54
N VAL A 219 4.94 16.01 -10.55
CA VAL A 219 5.18 14.59 -10.27
C VAL A 219 4.84 14.23 -8.83
N ALA A 220 5.30 15.01 -7.85
CA ALA A 220 4.99 14.77 -6.44
C ALA A 220 3.49 14.97 -6.14
N GLU A 221 2.81 15.87 -6.85
CA GLU A 221 1.36 16.08 -6.70
C GLU A 221 0.56 14.89 -7.26
N VAL A 222 0.96 14.35 -8.41
CA VAL A 222 0.29 13.21 -9.06
C VAL A 222 0.64 11.88 -8.40
N TYR A 223 1.87 11.75 -7.91
CA TYR A 223 2.41 10.56 -7.27
C TYR A 223 3.17 10.95 -6.01
N GLY A 224 2.44 11.14 -4.91
CA GLY A 224 2.96 11.58 -3.61
C GLY A 224 4.20 10.82 -3.13
N GLU A 225 4.24 9.51 -3.38
CA GLU A 225 5.38 8.64 -3.06
C GLU A 225 6.71 9.10 -3.68
N ALA A 226 6.71 9.93 -4.74
CA ALA A 226 7.93 10.55 -5.27
C ALA A 226 8.47 11.64 -4.33
N GLY A 227 7.60 12.43 -3.71
CA GLY A 227 7.96 13.47 -2.75
C GLY A 227 8.45 12.89 -1.42
N GLU A 228 7.83 11.80 -0.97
CA GLU A 228 8.17 11.10 0.27
C GLU A 228 9.57 10.43 0.25
N GLN A 229 10.24 10.37 -0.90
CA GLN A 229 11.61 9.88 -1.02
C GLN A 229 12.68 10.96 -0.71
N ILE A 230 12.27 12.20 -0.45
CA ILE A 230 13.15 13.36 -0.27
C ILE A 230 13.17 13.77 1.21
N GLY A 231 14.35 14.19 1.72
CA GLY A 231 14.46 14.83 3.03
C GLY A 231 14.89 13.94 4.19
N TRP A 232 15.02 12.61 4.03
CA TRP A 232 15.45 11.72 5.12
C TRP A 232 16.87 12.03 5.64
N PRO A 233 17.89 12.28 4.79
CA PRO A 233 19.20 12.69 5.28
C PRO A 233 19.16 14.02 6.05
N GLU A 234 18.36 14.98 5.59
CA GLU A 234 18.18 16.28 6.22
C GLU A 234 17.47 16.16 7.57
N LEU A 235 16.41 15.35 7.64
CA LEU A 235 15.73 14.96 8.88
C LEU A 235 16.72 14.39 9.90
N VAL A 236 17.52 13.39 9.49
CA VAL A 236 18.50 12.74 10.37
C VAL A 236 19.58 13.74 10.80
N ALA A 237 20.06 14.59 9.89
CA ALA A 237 21.07 15.60 10.20
C ALA A 237 20.55 16.61 11.23
N GLU A 238 19.31 17.08 11.09
CA GLU A 238 18.72 18.04 12.04
C GLU A 238 18.50 17.41 13.42
N VAL A 239 17.99 16.18 13.48
CA VAL A 239 17.84 15.46 14.75
C VAL A 239 19.21 15.19 15.40
N THR A 240 20.22 14.83 14.61
CA THR A 240 21.60 14.63 15.10
C THR A 240 22.17 15.92 15.67
N ARG A 241 21.98 17.06 15.00
CA ARG A 241 22.39 18.38 15.49
C ARG A 241 21.77 18.67 16.87
N VAL A 242 20.46 18.45 17.02
CA VAL A 242 19.75 18.66 18.29
C VAL A 242 20.27 17.71 19.38
N VAL A 243 20.57 16.46 19.04
CA VAL A 243 21.18 15.49 19.98
C VAL A 243 22.56 15.95 20.45
N ASP A 244 23.39 16.47 19.54
CA ASP A 244 24.76 16.90 19.84
C ASP A 244 24.82 18.18 20.69
N GLU A 245 23.76 18.99 20.68
CA GLU A 245 23.59 20.18 21.53
C GLU A 245 23.15 19.84 22.96
N LEU A 246 22.71 18.59 23.22
CA LEU A 246 22.38 18.14 24.57
C LEU A 246 23.64 18.02 25.44
N THR A 247 23.49 18.32 26.73
CA THR A 247 24.55 18.02 27.69
C THR A 247 24.80 16.51 27.80
N PRO A 248 26.00 16.04 28.21
CA PRO A 248 26.25 14.61 28.36
C PRO A 248 25.26 13.89 29.28
N ALA A 249 24.75 14.58 30.31
CA ALA A 249 23.75 14.04 31.23
C ALA A 249 22.37 13.90 30.56
N GLU A 250 21.95 14.91 29.80
CA GLU A 250 20.69 14.87 29.03
C GLU A 250 20.74 13.77 27.96
N ARG A 251 21.84 13.70 27.19
CA ARG A 251 22.02 12.70 26.13
C ARG A 251 21.97 11.27 26.67
N ALA A 252 22.54 11.02 27.84
CA ALA A 252 22.48 9.70 28.48
C ALA A 252 21.04 9.26 28.82
N GLY A 253 20.18 10.22 29.19
CA GLY A 253 18.77 10.00 29.52
C GLY A 253 17.80 10.18 28.35
N ALA A 254 18.30 10.49 27.14
CA ALA A 254 17.48 10.85 26.00
C ALA A 254 16.84 9.65 25.30
N VAL A 255 15.71 9.92 24.64
CA VAL A 255 15.05 9.08 23.64
C VAL A 255 14.51 9.95 22.51
N ILE A 256 14.36 9.38 21.33
CA ILE A 256 13.69 10.04 20.20
C ILE A 256 12.30 9.42 20.03
N VAL A 257 11.28 10.26 19.95
CA VAL A 257 9.90 9.83 19.67
C VAL A 257 9.42 10.54 18.41
N THR A 258 9.05 9.77 17.41
CA THR A 258 8.65 10.26 16.09
C THR A 258 7.15 10.25 15.91
N ALA A 259 6.64 11.17 15.08
CA ALA A 259 5.25 11.22 14.69
C ALA A 259 4.88 10.08 13.75
N ASN A 260 5.81 9.60 12.92
CA ASN A 260 5.50 8.54 11.98
C ASN A 260 6.59 7.46 11.91
N TYR A 261 6.26 6.29 11.35
CA TYR A 261 7.20 5.17 11.25
C TYR A 261 8.27 5.37 10.17
N GLY A 262 8.04 6.26 9.21
CA GLY A 262 9.01 6.71 8.20
C GLY A 262 10.14 7.51 8.84
N GLU A 263 9.81 8.51 9.67
CA GLU A 263 10.78 9.24 10.50
C GLU A 263 11.62 8.29 11.36
N ALA A 264 10.97 7.35 12.07
CA ALA A 264 11.67 6.38 12.91
C ALA A 264 12.61 5.51 12.08
N GLY A 265 12.12 4.98 10.95
CA GLY A 265 12.92 4.18 10.04
C GLY A 265 14.11 4.94 9.46
N ALA A 266 13.95 6.22 9.12
CA ALA A 266 15.05 7.07 8.63
C ALA A 266 16.14 7.25 9.69
N LEU A 267 15.76 7.55 10.94
CA LEU A 267 16.69 7.73 12.05
C LEU A 267 17.41 6.43 12.42
N GLU A 268 16.71 5.30 12.43
CA GLU A 268 17.32 3.99 12.71
C GLU A 268 18.25 3.51 11.59
N LEU A 269 17.91 3.82 10.33
CA LEU A 269 18.67 3.36 9.17
C LEU A 269 19.89 4.23 8.88
N LEU A 270 19.74 5.56 8.98
CA LEU A 270 20.75 6.54 8.55
C LEU A 270 21.47 7.22 9.71
N GLY A 271 20.88 7.23 10.90
CA GLY A 271 21.47 7.85 12.09
C GLY A 271 22.66 7.06 12.63
N ASP A 272 23.63 7.77 13.22
CA ASP A 272 24.76 7.18 13.93
C ASP A 272 24.85 7.75 15.34
N GLY A 273 25.04 6.87 16.34
CA GLY A 273 25.15 7.26 17.75
C GLY A 273 23.94 7.99 18.34
N LEU A 274 22.75 7.88 17.71
CA LEU A 274 21.52 8.49 18.20
C LEU A 274 20.96 7.75 19.44
N PRO A 275 20.22 8.46 20.31
CA PRO A 275 19.40 7.82 21.34
C PRO A 275 18.40 6.81 20.75
N PRO A 276 17.87 5.87 21.55
CA PRO A 276 16.87 4.93 21.08
C PRO A 276 15.63 5.63 20.50
N VAL A 277 15.16 5.12 19.37
CA VAL A 277 14.07 5.69 18.56
C VAL A 277 12.78 4.92 18.81
N TYR A 278 11.66 5.64 18.92
CA TYR A 278 10.33 5.08 19.16
C TYR A 278 9.30 5.80 18.28
N SER A 279 8.25 5.09 17.88
CA SER A 279 7.11 5.69 17.19
C SER A 279 5.78 5.15 17.70
N GLY A 280 4.82 6.05 17.87
CA GLY A 280 3.44 5.72 18.22
C GLY A 280 2.57 5.32 17.02
N HIS A 281 3.12 5.36 15.81
CA HIS A 281 2.39 5.17 14.57
C HIS A 281 2.25 3.69 14.20
N ASN A 282 1.01 3.25 13.91
CA ASN A 282 0.70 1.92 13.41
C ASN A 282 1.24 0.80 14.31
N GLY A 283 1.78 -0.26 13.70
CA GLY A 283 2.35 -1.40 14.42
C GLY A 283 3.62 -1.07 15.20
N TYR A 284 4.26 0.07 14.93
CA TYR A 284 5.48 0.49 15.62
C TYR A 284 5.21 0.72 17.12
N TRP A 285 4.02 1.20 17.46
CA TRP A 285 3.56 1.36 18.85
C TRP A 285 3.64 0.06 19.65
N ALA A 286 3.39 -1.09 19.01
CA ALA A 286 3.37 -2.40 19.65
C ALA A 286 4.76 -2.91 20.05
N TRP A 287 5.84 -2.25 19.61
CA TRP A 287 7.21 -2.57 20.03
C TRP A 287 7.49 -2.10 21.46
N GLY A 288 6.61 -1.25 22.01
CA GLY A 288 6.60 -0.89 23.42
C GLY A 288 7.16 0.50 23.70
N PRO A 289 6.98 0.97 24.94
CA PRO A 289 7.41 2.29 25.37
C PRO A 289 8.93 2.38 25.54
N PRO A 290 9.47 3.60 25.63
CA PRO A 290 10.78 3.83 26.22
C PRO A 290 10.91 3.20 27.62
N ALA A 291 12.14 2.83 27.99
CA ALA A 291 12.42 2.35 29.34
C ALA A 291 12.18 3.45 30.39
N ASP A 292 11.74 3.06 31.59
CA ASP A 292 11.63 3.99 32.71
C ASP A 292 13.00 4.58 33.08
N GLY A 293 13.01 5.83 33.54
CA GLY A 293 14.25 6.58 33.84
C GLY A 293 14.82 7.38 32.67
N ARG A 294 14.22 7.31 31.48
CA ARG A 294 14.48 8.25 30.38
C ARG A 294 13.84 9.59 30.69
N THR A 295 14.67 10.62 30.84
CA THR A 295 14.29 11.95 31.39
C THR A 295 14.29 13.07 30.36
N VAL A 296 14.68 12.78 29.12
CA VAL A 296 14.68 13.72 28.00
C VAL A 296 14.04 13.04 26.79
N ALA A 297 13.11 13.72 26.13
CA ALA A 297 12.54 13.26 24.87
C ALA A 297 12.78 14.27 23.76
N ILE A 298 13.29 13.80 22.64
CA ILE A 298 13.36 14.55 21.39
C ILE A 298 12.14 14.15 20.58
N LEU A 299 11.22 15.08 20.39
CA LEU A 299 10.04 14.88 19.55
C LEU A 299 10.33 15.37 18.14
N VAL A 300 10.17 14.46 17.19
CA VAL A 300 10.15 14.77 15.75
C VAL A 300 8.68 14.76 15.37
N ALA A 301 8.03 15.93 15.36
CA ALA A 301 6.59 16.00 15.11
C ALA A 301 6.09 17.43 14.85
N GLY A 302 5.16 17.55 13.90
CA GLY A 302 4.22 18.69 13.80
C GLY A 302 3.06 18.67 14.81
N MET A 303 2.89 17.59 15.59
CA MET A 303 1.69 17.37 16.42
C MET A 303 1.78 18.01 17.82
N GLY A 304 0.98 19.05 18.04
CA GLY A 304 0.95 19.81 19.30
C GLY A 304 0.48 19.04 20.53
N TRP A 305 -0.38 18.02 20.38
CA TRP A 305 -0.94 17.30 21.53
C TRP A 305 0.04 16.30 22.17
N GLN A 306 0.94 15.70 21.40
CA GLN A 306 2.00 14.82 21.90
C GLN A 306 3.03 15.61 22.71
N ALA A 307 3.40 16.79 22.24
CA ALA A 307 4.25 17.70 23.01
C ALA A 307 3.57 18.14 24.32
N ALA A 308 2.27 18.43 24.29
CA ALA A 308 1.51 18.78 25.49
C ALA A 308 1.52 17.66 26.56
N ALA A 309 1.61 16.39 26.16
CA ALA A 309 1.68 15.25 27.07
C ALA A 309 3.04 15.12 27.80
N LEU A 310 4.12 15.70 27.28
CA LEU A 310 5.46 15.68 27.88
C LEU A 310 5.85 16.99 28.59
N GLY A 311 4.90 17.92 28.73
CA GLY A 311 5.09 19.14 29.50
C GLY A 311 5.97 20.19 28.82
N ASP A 312 7.11 20.53 29.45
CA ASP A 312 7.99 21.64 29.08
C ASP A 312 8.90 21.25 27.90
N CYS A 313 8.44 21.59 26.69
CA CYS A 313 9.11 21.31 25.42
C CYS A 313 9.52 22.61 24.73
N THR A 314 10.79 22.71 24.33
CA THR A 314 11.32 23.81 23.52
C THR A 314 11.49 23.36 22.07
N THR A 315 11.11 24.21 21.11
CA THR A 315 11.45 23.98 19.70
C THR A 315 12.90 24.37 19.49
N GLU A 316 13.73 23.38 19.12
CA GLU A 316 15.16 23.56 18.87
C GLU A 316 15.48 23.58 17.37
N GLY A 317 14.52 23.19 16.53
CA GLY A 317 14.75 23.01 15.10
C GLY A 317 13.49 22.77 14.29
N HIS A 318 13.66 22.76 12.97
CA HIS A 318 12.66 22.28 12.03
C HIS A 318 13.36 21.57 10.88
N VAL A 319 12.69 20.56 10.32
CA VAL A 319 13.19 19.80 9.20
C VAL A 319 13.00 20.61 7.93
N ASP A 320 14.07 20.74 7.16
CA ASP A 320 14.04 21.35 5.84
C ASP A 320 14.80 20.45 4.87
N ASN A 321 14.08 19.91 3.89
CA ASN A 321 14.65 19.09 2.82
C ASN A 321 15.49 19.93 1.84
N GLY A 322 15.49 21.26 1.96
CA GLY A 322 16.34 22.18 1.18
C GLY A 322 15.97 22.28 -0.30
N LEU A 323 14.96 21.53 -0.75
CA LEU A 323 14.51 21.46 -2.14
C LEU A 323 13.09 22.03 -2.33
N GLY A 324 12.42 22.41 -1.24
CA GLY A 324 11.05 22.94 -1.27
C GLY A 324 10.04 21.91 -1.75
N VAL A 325 10.36 20.61 -1.64
CA VAL A 325 9.43 19.53 -1.94
C VAL A 325 8.43 19.46 -0.79
N ASP A 326 7.14 19.54 -1.11
CA ASP A 326 6.08 19.32 -0.13
C ASP A 326 5.94 17.82 0.11
N ASN A 327 6.16 17.39 1.35
CA ASN A 327 6.04 16.01 1.82
C ASN A 327 5.74 15.99 3.32
N ASP A 328 5.47 14.80 3.87
CA ASP A 328 5.05 14.67 5.28
C ASP A 328 6.10 15.21 6.28
N GLU A 329 7.38 15.25 5.89
CA GLU A 329 8.51 15.64 6.76
C GLU A 329 8.85 17.13 6.71
N GLN A 330 8.53 17.81 5.60
CA GLN A 330 8.95 19.19 5.37
C GLN A 330 8.33 20.14 6.39
N GLY A 331 9.17 20.91 7.09
CA GLY A 331 8.75 21.88 8.09
C GLY A 331 8.28 21.28 9.42
N THR A 332 8.40 19.96 9.61
CA THR A 332 8.15 19.32 10.90
C THR A 332 9.11 19.85 11.96
N LEU A 333 8.63 19.96 13.21
CA LEU A 333 9.41 20.56 14.29
C LEU A 333 10.23 19.49 15.02
N VAL A 334 11.44 19.86 15.40
CA VAL A 334 12.26 19.10 16.34
C VAL A 334 12.23 19.81 17.69
N ARG A 335 11.67 19.13 18.70
CA ARG A 335 11.46 19.67 20.04
C ARG A 335 12.19 18.85 21.10
N VAL A 336 12.72 19.51 22.12
CA VAL A 336 13.32 18.85 23.29
C VAL A 336 12.44 19.06 24.52
N CYS A 337 11.94 17.96 25.06
CA CYS A 337 11.10 17.93 26.25
C CYS A 337 11.91 17.43 27.45
N ARG A 338 12.01 18.26 28.50
CA ARG A 338 12.84 17.98 29.69
C ARG A 338 12.04 17.58 30.94
N ARG A 339 10.70 17.56 30.84
CA ARG A 339 9.78 17.11 31.91
C ARG A 339 8.93 15.94 31.45
N VAL A 340 9.59 14.88 31.02
CA VAL A 340 8.90 13.64 30.63
C VAL A 340 8.26 12.92 31.83
N PRO A 341 7.19 12.15 31.60
CA PRO A 341 6.49 11.38 32.62
C PRO A 341 7.41 10.45 33.40
N ALA A 342 7.09 10.24 34.68
CA ALA A 342 7.82 9.28 35.53
C ALA A 342 7.68 7.83 35.05
N SER A 343 6.58 7.51 34.34
CA SER A 343 6.38 6.22 33.69
C SER A 343 6.06 6.42 32.21
N TRP A 344 6.93 5.89 31.35
CA TRP A 344 6.67 5.88 29.91
C TRP A 344 5.55 4.94 29.54
N ALA A 345 5.35 3.85 30.28
CA ALA A 345 4.28 2.89 30.02
C ALA A 345 2.87 3.52 30.08
N ASP A 346 2.64 4.43 31.04
CA ASP A 346 1.36 5.14 31.15
C ASP A 346 1.19 6.19 30.05
N ALA A 347 2.25 6.95 29.77
CA ALA A 347 2.25 7.96 28.73
C ALA A 347 2.08 7.36 27.33
N TRP A 348 2.73 6.22 27.06
CA TRP A 348 2.77 5.58 25.75
C TRP A 348 1.40 5.17 25.23
N ARG A 349 0.43 4.91 26.12
CA ARG A 349 -0.96 4.65 25.72
C ARG A 349 -1.58 5.81 24.94
N LEU A 350 -1.16 7.04 25.25
CA LEU A 350 -1.62 8.23 24.55
C LEU A 350 -0.97 8.37 23.18
N TYR A 351 0.21 7.78 22.97
CA TYR A 351 0.96 7.89 21.72
C TYR A 351 0.45 6.97 20.61
N ARG A 352 -0.46 6.02 20.87
CA ARG A 352 -0.98 5.16 19.80
C ARG A 352 -1.82 5.96 18.82
N HIS A 353 -1.44 5.94 17.54
CA HIS A 353 -2.24 6.53 16.47
C HIS A 353 -2.07 5.76 15.14
N LEU A 354 -2.99 6.00 14.20
CA LEU A 354 -3.14 5.25 12.93
C LEU A 354 -3.28 6.19 11.71
N ASP A 355 -3.19 7.50 11.93
CA ASP A 355 -3.39 8.57 10.96
C ASP A 355 -2.09 9.04 10.30
#